data_AF-A0A929RWF3-F1
#
_entry.id   AF-A0A929RWF3-F1
#
_cell.length_a   1.000
_cell.length_b   1.000
_cell.length_c   1.000
_cell.angle_alpha   90.00
_cell.angle_beta   90.00
_cell.angle_gamma   90.00
#
_symmetry.space_group_name_H-M   'P 1'
#
loop_
_entity.id
_entity.type
_entity.pdbx_description
1 polymer ?
#
loop_
_entity_poly.entity_id
_entity_poly.type
_entity_poly.pdbx_seq_one_letter_code
_entity_poly.pdbx_strand_id
1 'polypeptide(L)'
;MRKNIAAILAGGSGKRFGESQPKQFLKLRGRTVLAYAVEAFALHPLIAEVIIVVHPDYVEEVRCMVTENGWEKVKNVTSGGAERYDSTLAALKACEGREVNLLLHDAARPLVTETIITSVCRALETAEAVNVLQPVTDTIVRVEGQTTHTLPRNSLRRVQTPQGFRRELLERAYEKALADPGFAATDDCGVVSTYCPEVDIAQVAGDERNRKLTYKEDLLTLEALLPRSADCDGEDLAAYQAKHLRPVQLKQLDILKQVRDLCDAHDIPYWLDGGTLLGALRHGGFIPWDDDIDIAMRGEDVERFIKIAQAELPDHLVLQGPGLKPDGGTPIYKVRDKHSFIVEYGDDFKRDYAKGLYVDIFPLIPYPDFSAATVKRLAKRYCKANAILHAQHYYSWRSAAEFVYFGTMRALCGLAWRVGGWFTKKGKYRGNYLNNNGYGVHHLDEAIFPLQQVEFEGELFSGPRDGDTYLREIFGDWRQLPPEDQRRGHAVFYLEKL
;
A
#
# COMPACT_ATOMS: atom_id res chain seq x y z
N MET A 1 -21.02 14.76 15.88
CA MET A 1 -21.29 13.35 15.55
C MET A 1 -20.82 12.51 16.74
N ARG A 2 -21.62 11.57 17.23
CA ARG A 2 -21.25 10.69 18.36
C ARG A 2 -20.03 9.85 17.97
N LYS A 3 -19.11 9.63 18.91
CA LYS A 3 -17.97 8.73 18.69
C LYS A 3 -18.48 7.29 18.73
N ASN A 4 -17.96 6.44 17.83
CA ASN A 4 -18.24 5.01 17.85
C ASN A 4 -17.16 4.29 18.66
N ILE A 5 -17.58 3.53 19.66
CA ILE A 5 -16.73 2.67 20.49
C ILE A 5 -17.15 1.22 20.24
N ALA A 6 -16.17 0.36 19.95
CA ALA A 6 -16.42 -1.08 19.80
C ALA A 6 -16.09 -1.81 21.11
N ALA A 7 -16.97 -2.68 21.58
CA ALA A 7 -16.72 -3.60 22.67
C ALA A 7 -16.62 -5.03 22.13
N ILE A 8 -15.44 -5.63 22.22
CA ILE A 8 -15.16 -7.00 21.80
C ILE A 8 -15.41 -7.92 22.98
N LEU A 9 -16.48 -8.72 22.91
CA LEU A 9 -16.96 -9.58 23.98
C LEU A 9 -16.29 -10.96 23.89
N ALA A 10 -15.35 -11.20 24.79
CA ALA A 10 -14.50 -12.38 24.90
C ALA A 10 -14.55 -13.02 26.30
N GLY A 11 -15.61 -12.77 27.08
CA GLY A 11 -15.76 -13.28 28.45
C GLY A 11 -16.18 -14.76 28.55
N GLY A 12 -16.62 -15.39 27.45
CA GLY A 12 -17.13 -16.75 27.47
C GLY A 12 -16.04 -17.80 27.74
N SER A 13 -16.33 -18.75 28.64
CA SER A 13 -15.44 -19.88 28.97
C SER A 13 -15.42 -21.02 27.94
N GLY A 14 -16.24 -20.96 26.89
CA GLY A 14 -16.19 -21.93 25.79
C GLY A 14 -16.63 -23.36 26.15
N LYS A 15 -17.45 -23.57 27.20
CA LYS A 15 -17.88 -24.90 27.71
C LYS A 15 -18.28 -25.95 26.67
N ARG A 16 -18.81 -25.55 25.50
CA ARG A 16 -19.18 -26.44 24.37
C ARG A 16 -17.99 -26.98 23.57
N PHE A 17 -16.80 -26.44 23.79
CA PHE A 17 -15.58 -26.72 23.03
C PHE A 17 -14.67 -27.76 23.70
N GLY A 18 -14.88 -28.06 24.99
CA GLY A 18 -14.23 -29.18 25.68
C GLY A 18 -12.70 -29.10 25.88
N GLU A 19 -12.08 -27.94 25.66
CA GLU A 19 -10.63 -27.74 25.79
C GLU A 19 -10.22 -26.96 27.04
N SER A 20 -8.92 -27.00 27.36
CA SER A 20 -8.31 -26.29 28.50
C SER A 20 -8.23 -24.78 28.31
N GLN A 21 -8.38 -24.27 27.07
CA GLN A 21 -8.28 -22.85 26.74
C GLN A 21 -9.56 -22.33 26.05
N PRO A 22 -10.04 -21.10 26.35
CA PRO A 22 -11.22 -20.52 25.70
C PRO A 22 -11.04 -20.34 24.19
N LYS A 23 -12.12 -20.57 23.43
CA LYS A 23 -12.11 -20.60 21.96
C LYS A 23 -11.59 -19.34 21.27
N GLN A 24 -11.73 -18.17 21.90
CA GLN A 24 -11.23 -16.89 21.40
C GLN A 24 -9.69 -16.83 21.34
N PHE A 25 -8.99 -17.68 22.08
CA PHE A 25 -7.52 -17.78 22.04
C PHE A 25 -7.00 -18.87 21.10
N LEU A 26 -7.90 -19.65 20.47
CA LEU A 26 -7.50 -20.60 19.44
C LEU A 26 -6.87 -19.87 18.26
N LYS A 27 -5.90 -20.53 17.63
CA LYS A 27 -5.19 -19.98 16.48
C LYS A 27 -5.91 -20.31 15.18
N LEU A 28 -6.02 -19.31 14.32
CA LEU A 28 -6.50 -19.36 12.95
C LEU A 28 -5.36 -18.84 12.06
N ARG A 29 -4.71 -19.72 11.28
CA ARG A 29 -3.45 -19.40 10.56
C ARG A 29 -2.40 -18.67 11.42
N GLY A 30 -2.12 -19.21 12.61
CA GLY A 30 -1.05 -18.72 13.50
C GLY A 30 -1.43 -17.54 14.41
N ARG A 31 -2.57 -16.88 14.20
CA ARG A 31 -3.04 -15.73 15.01
C ARG A 31 -4.29 -16.08 15.79
N THR A 32 -4.51 -15.49 16.97
CA THR A 32 -5.69 -15.81 17.79
C THR A 32 -6.98 -15.33 17.12
N VAL A 33 -8.09 -16.04 17.33
CA VAL A 33 -9.44 -15.63 16.89
C VAL A 33 -9.78 -14.24 17.42
N LEU A 34 -9.41 -13.95 18.67
CA LEU A 34 -9.54 -12.63 19.28
C LEU A 34 -8.78 -11.55 18.50
N ALA A 35 -7.55 -11.82 18.06
CA ALA A 35 -6.74 -10.83 17.34
C ALA A 35 -7.40 -10.39 16.02
N TYR A 36 -7.95 -11.33 15.25
CA TYR A 36 -8.69 -10.98 14.02
C TYR A 36 -9.90 -10.08 14.32
N ALA A 37 -10.68 -10.42 15.34
CA ALA A 37 -11.83 -9.62 15.73
C ALA A 37 -11.43 -8.22 16.20
N VAL A 38 -10.39 -8.09 17.04
CA VAL A 38 -9.92 -6.79 17.56
C VAL A 38 -9.40 -5.92 16.43
N GLU A 39 -8.58 -6.46 15.52
CA GLU A 39 -8.00 -5.70 14.41
C GLU A 39 -9.04 -5.13 13.47
N ALA A 40 -10.09 -5.89 13.16
CA ALA A 40 -11.15 -5.43 12.29
C ALA A 40 -11.78 -4.12 12.78
N PHE A 41 -11.89 -3.91 14.10
CA PHE A 41 -12.38 -2.66 14.67
C PHE A 41 -11.27 -1.64 14.95
N ALA A 42 -10.10 -2.08 15.42
CA ALA A 42 -8.98 -1.19 15.73
C ALA A 42 -8.47 -0.44 14.48
N LEU A 43 -8.47 -1.09 13.31
CA LEU A 43 -8.04 -0.49 12.06
C LEU A 43 -9.15 0.32 11.36
N HIS A 44 -10.42 0.13 11.72
CA HIS A 44 -11.54 0.74 11.02
C HIS A 44 -11.60 2.27 11.25
N PRO A 45 -11.72 3.11 10.20
CA PRO A 45 -11.63 4.57 10.32
C PRO A 45 -12.79 5.19 11.11
N LEU A 46 -13.99 4.59 11.04
CA LEU A 46 -15.17 5.06 11.80
C LEU A 46 -15.19 4.65 13.28
N ILE A 47 -14.23 3.85 13.75
CA ILE A 47 -14.13 3.43 15.16
C ILE A 47 -13.06 4.28 15.85
N ALA A 48 -13.47 4.93 16.94
CA ALA A 48 -12.61 5.83 17.71
C ALA A 48 -11.83 5.07 18.80
N GLU A 49 -12.51 4.15 19.50
CA GLU A 49 -11.96 3.40 20.63
C GLU A 49 -12.45 1.96 20.61
N VAL A 50 -11.63 1.06 21.14
CA VAL A 50 -11.96 -0.35 21.35
C VAL A 50 -11.83 -0.69 22.83
N ILE A 51 -12.81 -1.43 23.34
CA ILE A 51 -12.85 -2.03 24.67
C ILE A 51 -12.84 -3.54 24.47
N ILE A 52 -11.99 -4.25 25.19
CA ILE A 52 -11.99 -5.71 25.18
C ILE A 52 -12.50 -6.20 26.53
N VAL A 53 -13.55 -7.02 26.50
CA VAL A 53 -14.13 -7.62 27.70
C VAL A 53 -13.76 -9.09 27.74
N VAL A 54 -12.99 -9.52 28.73
CA VAL A 54 -12.40 -10.87 28.78
C VAL A 54 -12.72 -11.54 30.12
N HIS A 55 -12.44 -12.83 30.25
CA HIS A 55 -12.51 -13.48 31.57
C HIS A 55 -11.39 -12.95 32.48
N PRO A 56 -11.61 -12.73 33.80
CA PRO A 56 -10.61 -12.15 34.71
C PRO A 56 -9.20 -12.74 34.58
N ASP A 57 -9.09 -14.07 34.44
CA ASP A 57 -7.81 -14.77 34.34
C ASP A 57 -6.98 -14.41 33.09
N TYR A 58 -7.60 -13.82 32.07
CA TYR A 58 -6.96 -13.50 30.77
C TYR A 58 -6.73 -12.00 30.56
N VAL A 59 -7.04 -11.15 31.55
CA VAL A 59 -6.90 -9.68 31.41
C VAL A 59 -5.46 -9.28 31.11
N GLU A 60 -4.50 -9.83 31.85
CA GLU A 60 -3.08 -9.50 31.66
C GLU A 60 -2.51 -10.06 30.34
N GLU A 61 -2.90 -11.28 29.96
CA GLU A 61 -2.52 -11.86 28.65
C GLU A 61 -2.99 -10.98 27.49
N VAL A 62 -4.22 -10.49 27.56
CA VAL A 62 -4.78 -9.61 26.51
C VAL A 62 -4.14 -8.22 26.53
N ARG A 63 -3.74 -7.69 27.69
CA ARG A 63 -2.97 -6.42 27.75
C ARG A 63 -1.60 -6.55 27.08
N CYS A 64 -0.90 -7.67 27.28
CA CYS A 64 0.33 -7.97 26.56
C CYS A 64 0.07 -8.02 25.05
N MET A 65 -0.96 -8.76 24.62
CA MET A 65 -1.34 -8.86 23.20
C MET A 65 -1.62 -7.49 22.57
N VAL A 66 -2.32 -6.59 23.27
CA VAL A 66 -2.58 -5.22 22.80
C VAL A 66 -1.28 -4.44 22.56
N THR A 67 -0.31 -4.59 23.46
CA THR A 67 0.99 -3.91 23.39
C THR A 67 1.84 -4.48 22.25
N GLU A 68 1.92 -5.81 22.14
CA GLU A 68 2.70 -6.52 21.12
C GLU A 68 2.20 -6.24 19.70
N ASN A 69 0.89 -6.12 19.52
CA ASN A 69 0.28 -5.86 18.21
C ASN A 69 0.10 -4.36 17.91
N GLY A 70 0.49 -3.46 18.83
CA GLY A 70 0.42 -2.01 18.61
C GLY A 70 -1.01 -1.48 18.40
N TRP A 71 -2.02 -2.08 19.04
CA TRP A 71 -3.42 -1.67 18.85
C TRP A 71 -3.75 -0.38 19.63
N GLU A 72 -3.31 0.76 19.12
CA GLU A 72 -3.41 2.07 19.79
C GLU A 72 -4.85 2.50 20.14
N LYS A 73 -5.85 2.04 19.37
CA LYS A 73 -7.27 2.33 19.63
C LYS A 73 -7.86 1.53 20.78
N VAL A 74 -7.21 0.45 21.24
CA VAL A 74 -7.67 -0.30 22.40
C VAL A 74 -7.35 0.52 23.65
N LYS A 75 -8.39 1.11 24.26
CA LYS A 75 -8.23 2.00 25.42
C LYS A 75 -8.51 1.31 26.75
N ASN A 76 -9.18 0.16 26.72
CA ASN A 76 -9.52 -0.56 27.94
C ASN A 76 -9.59 -2.08 27.70
N VAL A 77 -9.03 -2.84 28.64
CA VAL A 77 -9.19 -4.29 28.76
C VAL A 77 -9.77 -4.54 30.14
N THR A 78 -11.00 -5.05 30.18
CA THR A 78 -11.78 -5.23 31.41
C THR A 78 -12.32 -6.64 31.51
N SER A 79 -12.72 -7.04 32.73
CA SER A 79 -13.30 -8.35 32.97
C SER A 79 -14.82 -8.34 32.84
N GLY A 80 -15.37 -9.35 32.18
CA GLY A 80 -16.80 -9.66 32.24
C GLY A 80 -17.20 -10.39 33.53
N GLY A 81 -18.49 -10.62 33.71
CA GLY A 81 -19.05 -11.43 34.79
C GLY A 81 -19.32 -12.89 34.37
N ALA A 82 -20.16 -13.58 35.16
CA ALA A 82 -20.45 -15.00 34.99
C ALA A 82 -21.38 -15.29 33.80
N GLU A 83 -22.32 -14.39 33.54
CA GLU A 83 -23.33 -14.51 32.50
C GLU A 83 -22.92 -13.79 31.20
N ARG A 84 -23.56 -14.15 30.08
CA ARG A 84 -23.27 -13.52 28.78
C ARG A 84 -23.46 -12.00 28.84
N TYR A 85 -24.56 -11.56 29.43
CA TYR A 85 -24.92 -10.14 29.48
C TYR A 85 -23.99 -9.32 30.39
N ASP A 86 -23.28 -9.96 31.33
CA ASP A 86 -22.33 -9.24 32.19
C ASP A 86 -21.19 -8.63 31.37
N SER A 87 -20.87 -9.22 30.22
CA SER A 87 -19.89 -8.65 29.31
C SER A 87 -20.40 -7.32 28.70
N THR A 88 -21.70 -7.23 28.42
CA THR A 88 -22.34 -6.00 27.96
C THR A 88 -22.39 -4.96 29.08
N LEU A 89 -22.72 -5.35 30.31
CA LEU A 89 -22.72 -4.43 31.46
C LEU A 89 -21.32 -3.86 31.74
N ALA A 90 -20.27 -4.68 31.60
CA ALA A 90 -18.89 -4.20 31.72
C ALA A 90 -18.53 -3.18 30.63
N ALA A 91 -19.00 -3.40 29.39
CA ALA A 91 -18.81 -2.45 28.30
C ALA A 91 -19.58 -1.13 28.54
N LEU A 92 -20.81 -1.20 29.03
CA LEU A 92 -21.62 -0.03 29.40
C LEU A 92 -20.93 0.78 30.51
N LYS A 93 -20.45 0.11 31.55
CA LYS A 93 -19.70 0.73 32.66
C LYS A 93 -18.42 1.40 32.19
N ALA A 94 -17.68 0.79 31.27
CA ALA A 94 -16.48 1.38 30.68
C ALA A 94 -16.76 2.65 29.84
N CYS A 95 -18.02 2.87 29.46
CA CYS A 95 -18.48 4.06 28.75
C CYS A 95 -19.41 4.97 29.59
N GLU A 96 -19.51 4.74 30.89
CA GLU A 96 -20.45 5.44 31.78
C GLU A 96 -20.30 6.97 31.69
N GLY A 97 -21.42 7.68 31.60
CA GLY A 97 -21.47 9.14 31.48
C GLY A 97 -20.98 9.73 30.15
N ARG A 98 -20.62 8.90 29.15
CA ARG A 98 -20.15 9.37 27.83
C ARG A 98 -21.26 9.29 26.79
N GLU A 99 -21.44 10.35 26.02
CA GLU A 99 -22.37 10.34 24.88
C GLU A 99 -21.72 9.68 23.65
N VAL A 100 -21.90 8.36 23.53
CA VAL A 100 -21.23 7.55 22.50
C VAL A 100 -22.18 6.52 21.88
N ASN A 101 -21.79 6.06 20.69
CA ASN A 101 -22.35 4.87 20.07
C ASN A 101 -21.51 3.66 20.48
N LEU A 102 -22.15 2.60 20.95
CA LEU A 102 -21.52 1.36 21.40
C LEU A 102 -21.84 0.23 20.43
N LEU A 103 -20.81 -0.37 19.84
CA LEU A 103 -20.91 -1.54 18.97
C LEU A 103 -20.44 -2.78 19.74
N LEU A 104 -21.35 -3.70 20.04
CA LEU A 104 -21.05 -4.95 20.73
C LEU A 104 -20.73 -6.05 19.73
N HIS A 105 -19.55 -6.65 19.81
CA HIS A 105 -19.11 -7.69 18.89
C HIS A 105 -18.62 -8.94 19.60
N ASP A 106 -19.11 -10.12 19.21
CA ASP A 106 -18.61 -11.40 19.71
C ASP A 106 -17.18 -11.64 19.18
N ALA A 107 -16.19 -11.82 20.07
CA ALA A 107 -14.82 -12.16 19.69
C ALA A 107 -14.73 -13.45 18.85
N ALA A 108 -15.70 -14.34 18.99
CA ALA A 108 -15.80 -15.58 18.24
C ALA A 108 -16.21 -15.39 16.76
N ARG A 109 -16.36 -14.15 16.25
CA ARG A 109 -16.60 -13.85 14.83
C ARG A 109 -15.39 -13.15 14.21
N PRO A 110 -14.29 -13.88 13.94
CA PRO A 110 -13.02 -13.27 13.54
C PRO A 110 -13.07 -12.57 12.17
N LEU A 111 -14.06 -12.88 11.32
CA LEU A 111 -14.11 -12.44 9.92
C LEU A 111 -15.23 -11.41 9.65
N VAL A 112 -15.51 -10.55 10.64
CA VAL A 112 -16.37 -9.39 10.42
C VAL A 112 -15.77 -8.49 9.34
N THR A 113 -16.60 -8.02 8.42
CA THR A 113 -16.14 -7.22 7.28
C THR A 113 -16.24 -5.73 7.58
N GLU A 114 -15.38 -4.94 6.94
CA GLU A 114 -15.44 -3.47 6.97
C GLU A 114 -16.83 -2.95 6.55
N THR A 115 -17.45 -3.59 5.56
CA THR A 115 -18.79 -3.26 5.09
C THR A 115 -19.84 -3.38 6.19
N ILE A 116 -19.80 -4.44 7.00
CA ILE A 116 -20.74 -4.60 8.12
C ILE A 116 -20.50 -3.50 9.16
N ILE A 117 -19.25 -3.27 9.56
CA ILE A 117 -18.90 -2.25 10.57
C ILE A 117 -19.34 -0.85 10.10
N THR A 118 -19.02 -0.50 8.86
CA THR A 118 -19.44 0.78 8.24
C THR A 118 -20.95 0.92 8.19
N SER A 119 -21.67 -0.15 7.82
CA SER A 119 -23.14 -0.12 7.74
C SER A 119 -23.78 0.12 9.10
N VAL A 120 -23.26 -0.53 10.15
CA VAL A 120 -23.73 -0.30 11.53
C VAL A 120 -23.46 1.13 11.98
N CYS A 121 -22.24 1.63 11.77
CA CYS A 121 -21.87 3.01 12.13
C CYS A 121 -22.74 4.05 11.43
N ARG A 122 -23.00 3.88 10.12
CA ARG A 122 -23.84 4.79 9.34
C ARG A 122 -25.31 4.73 9.76
N ALA A 123 -25.83 3.54 10.03
CA ALA A 123 -27.22 3.39 10.50
C ALA A 123 -27.43 4.10 11.86
N LEU A 124 -26.43 4.10 12.75
CA LEU A 124 -26.47 4.81 14.03
C LEU A 124 -26.43 6.35 13.92
N GLU A 125 -26.23 6.92 12.73
CA GLU A 125 -26.37 8.36 12.52
C GLU A 125 -27.84 8.80 12.67
N THR A 126 -28.78 7.91 12.37
CA THR A 126 -30.23 8.19 12.40
C THR A 126 -31.00 7.29 13.38
N ALA A 127 -30.59 6.02 13.53
CA ALA A 127 -31.22 5.06 14.42
C ALA A 127 -30.61 5.08 15.84
N GLU A 128 -31.35 4.52 16.80
CA GLU A 128 -30.88 4.35 18.18
C GLU A 128 -30.30 2.96 18.44
N ALA A 129 -30.76 1.96 17.70
CA ALA A 129 -30.30 0.58 17.74
C ALA A 129 -30.21 0.00 16.32
N VAL A 130 -29.21 -0.85 16.08
CA VAL A 130 -28.94 -1.48 14.79
C VAL A 130 -28.61 -2.95 14.99
N ASN A 131 -29.31 -3.81 14.25
CA ASN A 131 -29.08 -5.24 14.21
C ASN A 131 -28.51 -5.68 12.85
N VAL A 132 -27.58 -6.63 12.89
CA VAL A 132 -27.01 -7.25 11.68
C VAL A 132 -27.74 -8.56 11.43
N LEU A 133 -28.47 -8.62 10.31
CA LEU A 133 -29.37 -9.73 10.01
C LEU A 133 -28.98 -10.44 8.71
N GLN A 134 -29.16 -11.76 8.72
CA GLN A 134 -28.88 -12.61 7.57
C GLN A 134 -30.08 -13.52 7.28
N PRO A 135 -30.45 -13.74 6.02
CA PRO A 135 -31.50 -14.70 5.68
C PRO A 135 -31.21 -16.11 6.21
N VAL A 136 -32.27 -16.83 6.57
CA VAL A 136 -32.19 -18.27 6.83
C VAL A 136 -32.33 -19.03 5.51
N THR A 137 -31.42 -19.95 5.23
CA THR A 137 -31.43 -20.78 4.03
C THR A 137 -32.22 -22.07 4.23
N ASP A 138 -32.02 -22.70 5.40
CA ASP A 138 -32.60 -23.99 5.75
C ASP A 138 -34.05 -23.85 6.23
N THR A 139 -34.80 -24.96 6.13
CA THR A 139 -36.16 -25.01 6.69
C THR A 139 -36.06 -25.12 8.21
N ILE A 140 -36.68 -24.18 8.94
CA ILE A 140 -36.70 -24.17 10.40
C ILE A 140 -38.03 -24.72 10.90
N VAL A 141 -37.96 -25.66 11.84
CA VAL A 141 -39.13 -26.22 12.51
C VAL A 141 -39.09 -25.90 14.01
N ARG A 142 -40.23 -25.50 14.58
CA ARG A 142 -40.44 -25.46 16.03
C ARG A 142 -40.87 -26.85 16.48
N VAL A 143 -40.20 -27.41 17.49
CA VAL A 143 -40.48 -28.75 18.02
C VAL A 143 -41.19 -28.64 19.36
N GLU A 144 -42.35 -29.28 19.48
CA GLU A 144 -43.14 -29.38 20.71
C GLU A 144 -43.44 -30.85 21.00
N GLY A 145 -42.62 -31.47 21.87
CA GLY A 145 -42.68 -32.91 22.09
C GLY A 145 -42.27 -33.68 20.83
N GLN A 146 -43.21 -34.44 20.25
CA GLN A 146 -43.02 -35.14 18.98
C GLN A 146 -43.58 -34.38 17.77
N THR A 147 -44.26 -33.25 17.98
CA THR A 147 -44.87 -32.45 16.92
C THR A 147 -43.88 -31.44 16.36
N THR A 148 -43.85 -31.25 15.05
CA THR A 148 -43.02 -30.26 14.36
C THR A 148 -43.89 -29.24 13.62
N HIS A 149 -43.58 -27.96 13.76
CA HIS A 149 -44.25 -26.86 13.07
C HIS A 149 -43.25 -26.10 12.20
N THR A 150 -43.41 -26.17 10.89
CA THR A 150 -42.53 -25.45 9.95
C THR A 150 -42.79 -23.94 10.04
N LEU A 151 -41.72 -23.17 10.25
CA LEU A 151 -41.78 -21.71 10.29
C LEU A 151 -41.53 -21.14 8.88
N PRO A 152 -42.27 -20.10 8.44
CA PRO A 152 -42.02 -19.45 7.16
C PRO A 152 -40.62 -18.82 7.09
N ARG A 153 -39.66 -19.46 6.43
CA ARG A 153 -38.25 -19.00 6.40
C ARG A 153 -38.07 -17.57 5.89
N ASN A 154 -38.95 -17.08 5.02
CA ASN A 154 -38.88 -15.73 4.44
C ASN A 154 -39.03 -14.63 5.50
N SER A 155 -39.71 -14.91 6.62
CA SER A 155 -39.84 -13.99 7.76
C SER A 155 -38.79 -14.21 8.84
N LEU A 156 -37.86 -15.17 8.67
CA LEU A 156 -36.83 -15.49 9.66
C LEU A 156 -35.48 -14.93 9.23
N ARG A 157 -34.70 -14.49 10.23
CA ARG A 157 -33.33 -14.01 10.06
C ARG A 157 -32.44 -14.59 11.14
N ARG A 158 -31.17 -14.84 10.80
CA ARG A 158 -30.09 -15.13 11.75
C ARG A 158 -29.49 -13.80 12.19
N VAL A 159 -29.33 -13.65 13.49
CA VAL A 159 -28.68 -12.49 14.10
C VAL A 159 -27.16 -12.67 14.08
N GLN A 160 -26.45 -11.60 13.72
CA GLN A 160 -25.01 -11.50 13.81
C GLN A 160 -24.58 -10.28 14.65
N THR A 161 -23.30 -10.22 15.00
CA THR A 161 -22.67 -9.04 15.60
C THR A 161 -21.67 -8.45 14.60
N PRO A 162 -21.34 -7.14 14.64
CA PRO A 162 -21.63 -6.17 15.69
C PRO A 162 -23.10 -5.76 15.76
N GLN A 163 -23.66 -5.63 16.97
CA GLN A 163 -24.91 -4.91 17.20
C GLN A 163 -24.58 -3.51 17.70
N GLY A 164 -25.23 -2.48 17.14
CA GLY A 164 -24.92 -1.09 17.42
C GLY A 164 -26.00 -0.40 18.22
N PHE A 165 -25.64 0.42 19.21
CA PHE A 165 -26.59 1.11 20.06
C PHE A 165 -26.11 2.51 20.43
N ARG A 166 -27.03 3.44 20.64
CA ARG A 166 -26.77 4.58 21.53
C ARG A 166 -26.59 4.03 22.94
N ARG A 167 -25.51 4.41 23.62
CA ARG A 167 -25.18 3.90 24.96
C ARG A 167 -26.34 4.07 25.93
N GLU A 168 -26.99 5.24 25.93
CA GLU A 168 -28.11 5.58 26.83
C GLU A 168 -29.31 4.65 26.65
N LEU A 169 -29.63 4.27 25.41
CA LEU A 169 -30.72 3.35 25.12
C LEU A 169 -30.41 1.97 25.70
N LEU A 170 -29.20 1.48 25.43
CA LEU A 170 -28.79 0.15 25.86
C LEU A 170 -28.74 0.06 27.40
N GLU A 171 -28.23 1.10 28.06
CA GLU A 171 -28.24 1.24 29.52
C GLU A 171 -29.66 1.14 30.08
N ARG A 172 -30.59 1.97 29.58
CA ARG A 172 -32.01 1.94 29.98
C ARG A 172 -32.66 0.57 29.74
N ALA A 173 -32.35 -0.09 28.63
CA ALA A 173 -32.88 -1.42 28.33
C ALA A 173 -32.40 -2.45 29.36
N TYR A 174 -31.11 -2.40 29.72
CA TYR A 174 -30.53 -3.29 30.72
C TYR A 174 -30.98 -3.00 32.15
N GLU A 175 -31.21 -1.74 32.52
CA GLU A 175 -31.80 -1.37 33.82
C GLU A 175 -33.19 -2.02 34.01
N LYS A 176 -34.05 -1.93 32.98
CA LYS A 176 -35.37 -2.57 32.99
C LYS A 176 -35.25 -4.10 33.00
N ALA A 177 -34.30 -4.65 32.24
CA ALA A 177 -34.09 -6.09 32.16
C ALA A 177 -33.62 -6.69 33.48
N LEU A 178 -32.69 -6.04 34.18
CA LEU A 178 -32.17 -6.50 35.46
C LEU A 178 -33.21 -6.42 36.60
N ALA A 179 -34.26 -5.61 36.43
CA ALA A 179 -35.39 -5.56 37.35
C ALA A 179 -36.41 -6.69 37.13
N ASP A 180 -36.29 -7.45 36.03
CA ASP A 180 -37.17 -8.56 35.69
C ASP A 180 -36.60 -9.91 36.18
N PRO A 181 -37.26 -10.60 37.14
CA PRO A 181 -36.82 -11.91 37.64
C PRO A 181 -36.79 -13.01 36.57
N GLY A 182 -37.50 -12.84 35.45
CA GLY A 182 -37.55 -13.79 34.33
C GLY A 182 -36.51 -13.51 33.23
N PHE A 183 -35.62 -12.54 33.44
CA PHE A 183 -34.69 -12.08 32.42
C PHE A 183 -33.70 -13.17 31.98
N ALA A 184 -33.67 -13.43 30.67
CA ALA A 184 -32.67 -14.25 30.01
C ALA A 184 -32.31 -13.65 28.65
N ALA A 185 -31.11 -13.08 28.53
CA ALA A 185 -30.63 -12.50 27.28
C ALA A 185 -29.91 -13.51 26.39
N THR A 186 -30.29 -13.54 25.10
CA THR A 186 -29.57 -14.31 24.07
C THR A 186 -28.79 -13.39 23.11
N ASP A 187 -29.30 -12.18 22.87
CA ASP A 187 -28.65 -11.09 22.15
C ASP A 187 -29.06 -9.73 22.74
N ASP A 188 -28.35 -8.66 22.38
CA ASP A 188 -28.54 -7.34 22.98
C ASP A 188 -29.68 -6.55 22.31
N CYS A 189 -29.89 -6.76 21.01
CA CYS A 189 -31.07 -6.25 20.31
C CYS A 189 -32.38 -6.86 20.84
N GLY A 190 -32.38 -8.12 21.28
CA GLY A 190 -33.54 -8.75 21.92
C GLY A 190 -33.87 -8.15 23.27
N VAL A 191 -32.85 -7.72 24.04
CA VAL A 191 -33.08 -6.94 25.28
C VAL A 191 -33.77 -5.61 24.95
N VAL A 192 -33.26 -4.87 23.96
CA VAL A 192 -33.90 -3.62 23.51
C VAL A 192 -35.33 -3.87 23.04
N SER A 193 -35.55 -4.87 22.19
CA SER A 193 -36.88 -5.21 21.66
C SER A 193 -37.88 -5.60 22.75
N THR A 194 -37.42 -6.19 23.85
CA THR A 194 -38.29 -6.67 24.94
C THR A 194 -38.61 -5.54 25.93
N TYR A 195 -37.59 -4.77 26.34
CA TYR A 195 -37.72 -3.80 27.43
C TYR A 195 -37.85 -2.34 26.97
N CYS A 196 -37.56 -2.05 25.70
CA CYS A 196 -37.83 -0.77 25.04
C CYS A 196 -38.55 -1.00 23.69
N PRO A 197 -39.75 -1.63 23.67
CA PRO A 197 -40.46 -1.98 22.45
C PRO A 197 -40.88 -0.77 21.60
N GLU A 198 -40.84 0.45 22.17
CA GLU A 198 -41.07 1.70 21.47
C GLU A 198 -39.95 2.08 20.49
N VAL A 199 -38.77 1.46 20.59
CA VAL A 199 -37.62 1.79 19.75
C VAL A 199 -37.56 0.89 18.53
N ASP A 200 -37.55 1.51 17.35
CA ASP A 200 -37.32 0.80 16.10
C ASP A 200 -35.84 0.41 15.95
N ILE A 201 -35.59 -0.87 15.67
CA ILE A 201 -34.25 -1.42 15.52
C ILE A 201 -33.94 -1.49 14.02
N ALA A 202 -33.08 -0.57 13.56
CA ALA A 202 -32.64 -0.56 12.18
C ALA A 202 -31.91 -1.86 11.82
N GLN A 203 -32.06 -2.30 10.57
CA GLN A 203 -31.51 -3.57 10.11
C GLN A 203 -30.47 -3.33 9.02
N VAL A 204 -29.32 -3.97 9.15
CA VAL A 204 -28.29 -4.00 8.11
C VAL A 204 -27.98 -5.43 7.71
N ALA A 205 -27.52 -5.62 6.47
CA ALA A 205 -27.19 -6.94 5.95
C ALA A 205 -25.93 -7.50 6.63
N GLY A 206 -26.02 -8.75 7.09
CA GLY A 206 -24.88 -9.56 7.50
C GLY A 206 -24.19 -10.26 6.32
N ASP A 207 -23.21 -11.09 6.64
CA ASP A 207 -22.39 -11.82 5.67
C ASP A 207 -22.15 -13.26 6.16
N GLU A 208 -22.17 -14.26 5.28
CA GLU A 208 -21.86 -15.66 5.63
C GLU A 208 -20.44 -15.81 6.19
N ARG A 209 -19.50 -14.94 5.76
CA ARG A 209 -18.13 -14.91 6.27
C ARG A 209 -18.07 -14.55 7.74
N ASN A 210 -19.00 -13.73 8.24
CA ASN A 210 -19.10 -13.30 9.63
C ASN A 210 -19.66 -14.42 10.55
N ARG A 211 -19.26 -15.67 10.28
CA ARG A 211 -19.64 -16.88 11.01
C ARG A 211 -19.04 -16.86 12.41
N LYS A 212 -19.82 -17.34 13.38
CA LYS A 212 -19.40 -17.50 14.76
C LYS A 212 -18.73 -18.86 14.94
N LEU A 213 -17.46 -18.84 15.36
CA LEU A 213 -16.75 -20.02 15.88
C LEU A 213 -17.52 -20.58 17.07
N THR A 214 -18.18 -21.71 16.87
CA THR A 214 -19.02 -22.36 17.88
C THR A 214 -18.50 -23.74 18.23
N TYR A 215 -18.07 -24.48 17.22
CA TYR A 215 -17.50 -25.82 17.32
C TYR A 215 -16.10 -25.88 16.68
N LYS A 216 -15.33 -26.94 16.94
CA LYS A 216 -13.95 -27.07 16.48
C LYS A 216 -13.86 -27.18 14.95
N GLU A 217 -14.85 -27.82 14.36
CA GLU A 217 -15.00 -28.03 12.92
C GLU A 217 -15.18 -26.69 12.17
N ASP A 218 -15.68 -25.65 12.84
CA ASP A 218 -15.81 -24.32 12.26
C ASP A 218 -14.44 -23.70 11.93
N LEU A 219 -13.35 -24.11 12.59
CA LEU A 219 -12.00 -23.58 12.32
C LEU A 219 -11.60 -23.83 10.87
N LEU A 220 -11.80 -25.04 10.34
CA LEU A 220 -11.48 -25.36 8.95
C LEU A 220 -12.26 -24.46 7.97
N THR A 221 -13.52 -24.19 8.28
CA THR A 221 -14.35 -23.30 7.47
C THR A 221 -13.87 -21.86 7.56
N LEU A 222 -13.56 -21.36 8.76
CA LEU A 222 -13.04 -20.01 8.96
C LEU A 222 -11.67 -19.83 8.30
N GLU A 223 -10.79 -20.84 8.33
CA GLU A 223 -9.50 -20.82 7.65
C GLU A 223 -9.66 -20.76 6.13
N ALA A 224 -10.66 -21.44 5.58
CA ALA A 224 -10.96 -21.39 4.15
C ALA A 224 -11.58 -20.05 3.73
N LEU A 225 -12.32 -19.37 4.63
CA LEU A 225 -12.98 -18.09 4.38
C LEU A 225 -12.07 -16.88 4.57
N LEU A 226 -10.98 -17.01 5.33
CA LEU A 226 -9.92 -16.02 5.31
C LEU A 226 -9.48 -15.83 3.86
N PRO A 227 -9.29 -14.58 3.39
CA PRO A 227 -8.62 -14.36 2.13
C PRO A 227 -7.42 -15.29 2.10
N ARG A 228 -7.25 -16.05 1.03
CA ARG A 228 -5.88 -16.45 0.69
C ARG A 228 -5.16 -15.11 0.68
N SER A 229 -4.23 -14.92 1.62
CA SER A 229 -3.13 -13.99 1.37
C SER A 229 -2.80 -14.22 -0.08
N ALA A 230 -3.01 -13.23 -0.96
CA ALA A 230 -2.59 -13.35 -2.35
C ALA A 230 -1.15 -13.83 -2.26
N ASP A 231 -0.91 -15.09 -2.61
CA ASP A 231 0.09 -15.97 -2.00
C ASP A 231 1.26 -15.20 -1.38
N CYS A 232 1.12 -14.71 -0.14
CA CYS A 232 2.28 -14.40 0.70
C CYS A 232 2.70 -15.73 1.29
N ASP A 233 2.95 -16.72 0.43
CA ASP A 233 3.51 -18.02 0.73
C ASP A 233 4.97 -17.86 1.17
N GLY A 234 5.33 -16.81 1.91
CA GLY A 234 6.73 -16.47 2.11
C GLY A 234 7.54 -16.51 0.81
N GLU A 235 6.94 -16.22 -0.35
CA GLU A 235 7.74 -15.86 -1.52
C GLU A 235 8.43 -14.55 -1.11
N ASP A 236 9.73 -14.66 -0.88
CA ASP A 236 10.63 -13.53 -0.74
C ASP A 236 10.28 -12.49 -1.81
N LEU A 237 10.30 -11.20 -1.48
CA LEU A 237 10.14 -10.13 -2.47
C LEU A 237 11.04 -10.36 -3.69
N ALA A 238 12.22 -10.94 -3.46
CA ALA A 238 13.13 -11.38 -4.51
C ALA A 238 12.53 -12.48 -5.42
N ALA A 239 11.84 -13.47 -4.86
CA ALA A 239 11.16 -14.52 -5.62
C ALA A 239 9.99 -13.96 -6.44
N TYR A 240 9.22 -13.04 -5.86
CA TYR A 240 8.16 -12.31 -6.56
C TYR A 240 8.72 -11.51 -7.74
N GLN A 241 9.72 -10.67 -7.48
CA GLN A 241 10.38 -9.88 -8.52
C GLN A 241 10.95 -10.78 -9.63
N ALA A 242 11.64 -11.87 -9.28
CA ALA A 242 12.20 -12.81 -10.24
C ALA A 242 11.11 -13.44 -11.14
N LYS A 243 9.96 -13.81 -10.57
CA LYS A 243 8.82 -14.39 -11.30
C LYS A 243 8.20 -13.41 -12.29
N HIS A 244 8.15 -12.13 -11.95
CA HIS A 244 7.48 -11.09 -12.74
C HIS A 244 8.41 -10.25 -13.62
N LEU A 245 9.73 -10.41 -13.48
CA LEU A 245 10.74 -9.60 -14.18
C LEU A 245 10.63 -9.66 -15.70
N ARG A 246 10.50 -10.86 -16.27
CA ARG A 246 10.48 -11.01 -17.73
C ARG A 246 9.24 -10.37 -18.37
N PRO A 247 8.00 -10.56 -17.85
CA PRO A 247 6.84 -9.79 -18.28
C PRO A 247 7.05 -8.27 -18.24
N VAL A 248 7.70 -7.75 -17.19
CA VAL A 248 8.01 -6.33 -17.05
C VAL A 248 8.98 -5.86 -18.14
N GLN A 249 10.07 -6.60 -18.36
CA GLN A 249 11.05 -6.32 -19.42
C GLN A 249 10.39 -6.26 -20.80
N LEU A 250 9.53 -7.23 -21.13
CA LEU A 250 8.83 -7.26 -22.42
C LEU A 250 7.87 -6.08 -22.60
N LYS A 251 7.18 -5.67 -21.53
CA LYS A 251 6.31 -4.50 -21.57
C LYS A 251 7.11 -3.20 -21.75
N GLN A 252 8.26 -3.06 -21.09
CA GLN A 252 9.14 -1.90 -21.30
C GLN A 252 9.75 -1.89 -22.71
N LEU A 253 10.10 -3.05 -23.26
CA LEU A 253 10.54 -3.17 -24.65
C LEU A 253 9.46 -2.67 -25.63
N ASP A 254 8.18 -2.96 -25.37
CA ASP A 254 7.06 -2.44 -26.17
C ASP A 254 6.96 -0.91 -26.11
N ILE A 255 7.18 -0.31 -24.94
CA ILE A 255 7.25 1.15 -24.77
C ILE A 255 8.46 1.70 -25.55
N LEU A 256 9.63 1.08 -25.42
CA LEU A 256 10.85 1.49 -26.11
C LEU A 256 10.69 1.45 -27.64
N LYS A 257 10.03 0.41 -28.18
CA LYS A 257 9.71 0.31 -29.61
C LYS A 257 8.82 1.45 -30.08
N GLN A 258 7.79 1.83 -29.31
CA GLN A 258 6.95 2.97 -29.62
C GLN A 258 7.73 4.29 -29.60
N VAL A 259 8.65 4.45 -28.65
CA VAL A 259 9.55 5.62 -28.60
C VAL A 259 10.52 5.64 -29.78
N ARG A 260 11.11 4.50 -30.15
CA ARG A 260 11.95 4.36 -31.35
C ARG A 260 11.18 4.77 -32.59
N ASP A 261 10.02 4.16 -32.84
CA ASP A 261 9.26 4.36 -34.06
C ASP A 261 8.84 5.84 -34.20
N LEU A 262 8.50 6.49 -33.08
CA LEU A 262 8.23 7.93 -33.02
C LEU A 262 9.49 8.77 -33.33
N CYS A 263 10.63 8.44 -32.74
CA CYS A 263 11.89 9.14 -33.00
C CYS A 263 12.33 8.98 -34.47
N ASP A 264 12.27 7.78 -35.01
CA ASP A 264 12.68 7.46 -36.38
C ASP A 264 11.77 8.13 -37.42
N ALA A 265 10.45 8.12 -37.19
CA ALA A 265 9.48 8.78 -38.07
C ALA A 265 9.67 10.30 -38.16
N HIS A 266 10.28 10.90 -37.13
CA HIS A 266 10.49 12.33 -37.03
C HIS A 266 11.96 12.72 -37.09
N ASP A 267 12.90 11.85 -37.45
CA ASP A 267 14.35 12.11 -37.50
C ASP A 267 14.94 12.68 -36.19
N ILE A 268 14.50 12.18 -35.03
CA ILE A 268 15.00 12.59 -33.71
C ILE A 268 16.08 11.59 -33.25
N PRO A 269 17.36 12.01 -33.17
CA PRO A 269 18.42 11.12 -32.70
C PRO A 269 18.26 10.79 -31.22
N TYR A 270 18.19 9.50 -30.91
CA TYR A 270 18.28 8.95 -29.56
C TYR A 270 19.30 7.80 -29.55
N TRP A 271 19.71 7.33 -28.38
CA TRP A 271 20.52 6.12 -28.26
C TRP A 271 20.25 5.39 -26.96
N LEU A 272 20.48 4.07 -26.94
CA LEU A 272 20.48 3.28 -25.70
C LEU A 272 21.57 3.82 -24.76
N ASP A 273 21.20 4.07 -23.51
CA ASP A 273 22.08 4.63 -22.47
C ASP A 273 22.30 3.63 -21.33
N GLY A 274 23.26 3.91 -20.45
CA GLY A 274 23.37 3.29 -19.13
C GLY A 274 23.29 1.76 -19.10
N GLY A 275 22.37 1.24 -18.27
CA GLY A 275 22.13 -0.19 -18.08
C GLY A 275 21.61 -0.87 -19.34
N THR A 276 20.82 -0.16 -20.16
CA THR A 276 20.26 -0.70 -21.40
C THR A 276 21.32 -0.96 -22.46
N LEU A 277 22.24 -0.01 -22.68
CA LEU A 277 23.38 -0.24 -23.59
C LEU A 277 24.30 -1.35 -23.07
N LEU A 278 24.52 -1.40 -21.76
CA LEU A 278 25.27 -2.48 -21.12
C LEU A 278 24.62 -3.84 -21.36
N GLY A 279 23.30 -3.92 -21.23
CA GLY A 279 22.49 -5.09 -21.55
C GLY A 279 22.65 -5.51 -23.01
N ALA A 280 22.45 -4.58 -23.93
CA ALA A 280 22.57 -4.81 -25.36
C ALA A 280 23.93 -5.40 -25.73
N LEU A 281 25.03 -4.78 -25.29
CA LEU A 281 26.38 -5.19 -25.67
C LEU A 281 26.92 -6.42 -24.92
N ARG A 282 26.43 -6.69 -23.70
CA ARG A 282 26.91 -7.81 -22.87
C ARG A 282 26.04 -9.06 -22.96
N HIS A 283 24.73 -8.88 -23.06
CA HIS A 283 23.72 -9.95 -22.95
C HIS A 283 22.85 -10.08 -24.20
N GLY A 284 22.94 -9.15 -25.17
CA GLY A 284 22.09 -9.13 -26.37
C GLY A 284 20.64 -8.67 -26.08
N GLY A 285 20.37 -8.15 -24.88
CA GLY A 285 19.04 -7.83 -24.39
C GLY A 285 19.11 -7.26 -22.99
N PHE A 286 18.08 -7.45 -22.17
CA PHE A 286 18.13 -6.96 -20.79
C PHE A 286 19.27 -7.58 -19.97
N ILE A 287 19.79 -6.83 -19.00
CA ILE A 287 20.58 -7.43 -17.93
C ILE A 287 19.63 -8.36 -17.14
N PRO A 288 20.01 -9.61 -16.81
CA PRO A 288 19.06 -10.62 -16.34
C PRO A 288 18.28 -10.30 -15.04
N TRP A 289 18.75 -9.35 -14.24
CA TRP A 289 18.13 -8.92 -12.98
C TRP A 289 17.63 -7.48 -13.02
N ASP A 290 17.67 -6.86 -14.19
CA ASP A 290 17.42 -5.44 -14.38
C ASP A 290 16.06 -5.21 -15.02
N ASP A 291 15.43 -4.13 -14.60
CA ASP A 291 14.02 -3.84 -14.82
C ASP A 291 13.79 -2.37 -15.21
N ASP A 292 14.79 -1.72 -15.80
CA ASP A 292 14.70 -0.39 -16.36
C ASP A 292 15.14 -0.34 -17.82
N ILE A 293 14.72 0.72 -18.50
CA ILE A 293 15.23 1.10 -19.81
C ILE A 293 15.62 2.57 -19.76
N ASP A 294 16.88 2.82 -20.09
CA ASP A 294 17.48 4.14 -20.22
C ASP A 294 17.78 4.43 -21.70
N ILE A 295 17.27 5.54 -22.19
CA ILE A 295 17.73 6.13 -23.44
C ILE A 295 18.23 7.55 -23.20
N ALA A 296 19.09 8.01 -24.08
CA ALA A 296 19.56 9.38 -24.09
C ALA A 296 19.30 10.04 -25.44
N MET A 297 19.18 11.36 -25.40
CA MET A 297 19.05 12.21 -26.59
C MET A 297 19.82 13.50 -26.38
N ARG A 298 20.07 14.24 -27.46
CA ARG A 298 20.72 15.56 -27.31
C ARG A 298 19.74 16.50 -26.62
N GLY A 299 20.24 17.33 -25.71
CA GLY A 299 19.40 18.32 -25.02
C GLY A 299 18.72 19.32 -25.96
N GLU A 300 19.28 19.55 -27.15
CA GLU A 300 18.66 20.37 -28.21
C GLU A 300 17.48 19.67 -28.91
N ASP A 301 17.44 18.34 -28.90
CA ASP A 301 16.36 17.55 -29.51
C ASP A 301 15.19 17.29 -28.55
N VAL A 302 15.39 17.47 -27.24
CA VAL A 302 14.38 17.21 -26.20
C VAL A 302 13.10 18.02 -26.41
N GLU A 303 13.21 19.31 -26.73
CA GLU A 303 12.03 20.14 -26.95
C GLU A 303 11.20 19.69 -28.16
N ARG A 304 11.87 19.18 -29.19
CA ARG A 304 11.21 18.61 -30.38
C ARG A 304 10.56 17.28 -30.03
N PHE A 305 11.25 16.41 -29.30
CA PHE A 305 10.69 15.17 -28.80
C PHE A 305 9.45 15.39 -27.93
N ILE A 306 9.49 16.33 -26.97
CA ILE A 306 8.35 16.65 -26.09
C ILE A 306 7.12 17.01 -26.93
N LYS A 307 7.27 17.90 -27.91
CA LYS A 307 6.15 18.35 -28.76
C LYS A 307 5.51 17.20 -29.53
N ILE A 308 6.33 16.34 -30.14
CA ILE A 308 5.86 15.22 -30.94
C ILE A 308 5.26 14.13 -30.04
N ALA A 309 5.90 13.80 -28.93
CA ALA A 309 5.41 12.82 -27.97
C ALA A 309 4.07 13.23 -27.34
N GLN A 310 3.85 14.51 -27.05
CA GLN A 310 2.55 14.98 -26.56
C GLN A 310 1.44 14.93 -27.62
N ALA A 311 1.80 14.96 -28.91
CA ALA A 311 0.84 14.98 -30.01
C ALA A 311 0.52 13.58 -30.56
N GLU A 312 1.50 12.67 -30.55
CA GLU A 312 1.45 11.43 -31.34
C GLU A 312 1.69 10.15 -30.52
N LEU A 313 2.05 10.24 -29.23
CA LEU A 313 2.07 9.04 -28.40
C LEU A 313 0.67 8.41 -28.32
N PRO A 314 0.56 7.07 -28.39
CA PRO A 314 -0.71 6.37 -28.23
C PRO A 314 -1.40 6.68 -26.91
N ASP A 315 -2.73 6.52 -26.90
CA ASP A 315 -3.58 6.83 -25.74
C ASP A 315 -3.24 6.05 -24.47
N HIS A 316 -2.53 4.94 -24.53
CA HIS A 316 -2.08 4.23 -23.32
C HIS A 316 -0.74 4.75 -22.79
N LEU A 317 0.01 5.56 -23.55
CA LEU A 317 1.27 6.15 -23.11
C LEU A 317 1.09 7.60 -22.64
N VAL A 318 1.99 8.06 -21.77
CA VAL A 318 2.05 9.46 -21.34
C VAL A 318 3.49 9.89 -21.10
N LEU A 319 3.85 11.06 -21.63
CA LEU A 319 5.12 11.70 -21.33
C LEU A 319 5.02 12.50 -20.02
N GLN A 320 5.96 12.26 -19.12
CA GLN A 320 6.10 12.97 -17.85
C GLN A 320 7.53 13.46 -17.67
N GLY A 321 7.72 14.54 -16.91
CA GLY A 321 9.07 15.05 -16.62
C GLY A 321 9.08 16.52 -16.23
N PRO A 322 10.27 17.11 -16.08
CA PRO A 322 10.43 18.49 -15.62
C PRO A 322 9.62 19.48 -16.46
N GLY A 323 8.71 20.21 -15.79
CA GLY A 323 7.89 21.25 -16.44
C GLY A 323 6.68 20.74 -17.22
N LEU A 324 6.41 19.42 -17.21
CA LEU A 324 5.23 18.82 -17.82
C LEU A 324 4.15 18.51 -16.78
N LYS A 325 2.88 18.43 -17.21
CA LYS A 325 1.77 17.97 -16.37
C LYS A 325 1.12 16.73 -16.98
N PRO A 326 0.86 15.65 -16.21
CA PRO A 326 1.18 15.51 -14.78
C PRO A 326 2.69 15.39 -14.51
N ASP A 327 3.17 16.15 -13.52
CA ASP A 327 4.59 16.20 -13.13
C ASP A 327 4.92 15.01 -12.24
N GLY A 328 5.84 14.14 -12.67
CA GLY A 328 6.33 13.02 -11.86
C GLY A 328 7.18 13.47 -10.65
N GLY A 329 7.58 14.73 -10.60
CA GLY A 329 8.45 15.29 -9.56
C GLY A 329 9.85 14.67 -9.57
N THR A 330 10.29 14.20 -10.74
CA THR A 330 11.63 13.69 -11.01
C THR A 330 12.35 14.60 -12.01
N PRO A 331 13.69 14.71 -11.96
CA PRO A 331 14.47 15.49 -12.91
C PRO A 331 14.65 14.78 -14.28
N ILE A 332 13.95 13.67 -14.52
CA ILE A 332 14.09 12.76 -15.66
C ILE A 332 12.79 12.76 -16.46
N TYR A 333 12.89 12.78 -17.79
CA TYR A 333 11.72 12.59 -18.66
C TYR A 333 11.41 11.10 -18.77
N LYS A 334 10.14 10.74 -18.70
CA LYS A 334 9.68 9.35 -18.69
C LYS A 334 8.51 9.19 -19.64
N VAL A 335 8.57 8.23 -20.54
CA VAL A 335 7.38 7.76 -21.27
C VAL A 335 6.83 6.58 -20.50
N ARG A 336 5.59 6.72 -19.98
CA ARG A 336 4.97 5.74 -19.09
C ARG A 336 3.73 5.11 -19.71
N ASP A 337 3.53 3.83 -19.44
CA ASP A 337 2.28 3.13 -19.77
C ASP A 337 1.23 3.34 -18.67
N LYS A 338 0.03 3.76 -19.05
CA LYS A 338 -1.12 4.00 -18.15
C LYS A 338 -1.87 2.72 -17.80
N HIS A 339 -1.61 1.63 -18.51
CA HIS A 339 -2.27 0.33 -18.28
C HIS A 339 -1.46 -0.62 -17.39
N SER A 340 -0.27 -0.21 -16.94
CA SER A 340 0.55 -0.93 -15.98
C SER A 340 0.67 -0.17 -14.67
N PHE A 341 1.17 -0.84 -13.64
CA PHE A 341 1.41 -0.26 -12.33
C PHE A 341 2.74 -0.71 -11.73
N ILE A 342 3.53 0.25 -11.27
CA ILE A 342 4.82 0.07 -10.60
C ILE A 342 4.88 0.96 -9.35
N VAL A 343 5.54 0.45 -8.30
CA VAL A 343 5.92 1.26 -7.14
C VAL A 343 7.44 1.50 -7.18
N GLU A 344 7.83 2.75 -7.43
CA GLU A 344 9.23 3.21 -7.36
C GLU A 344 9.67 3.44 -5.91
N TYR A 345 10.98 3.37 -5.66
CA TYR A 345 11.55 3.61 -4.34
C TYR A 345 11.28 5.05 -3.87
N GLY A 346 10.74 5.20 -2.65
CA GLY A 346 10.48 6.51 -2.04
C GLY A 346 9.15 7.16 -2.45
N ASP A 347 8.27 6.44 -3.16
CA ASP A 347 6.93 6.92 -3.46
C ASP A 347 6.02 6.90 -2.21
N ASP A 348 5.37 8.03 -1.93
CA ASP A 348 4.45 8.21 -0.79
C ASP A 348 2.97 8.28 -1.21
N PHE A 349 2.68 8.01 -2.48
CA PHE A 349 1.36 8.02 -3.12
C PHE A 349 0.62 9.36 -3.09
N LYS A 350 1.26 10.46 -2.69
CA LYS A 350 0.61 11.79 -2.65
C LYS A 350 0.70 12.56 -3.96
N ARG A 351 1.65 12.23 -4.83
CA ARG A 351 1.87 12.92 -6.11
C ARG A 351 0.89 12.40 -7.16
N ASP A 352 0.26 13.34 -7.87
CA ASP A 352 -0.66 13.07 -8.97
C ASP A 352 0.11 12.89 -10.27
N TYR A 353 0.53 11.65 -10.54
CA TYR A 353 1.31 11.26 -11.72
C TYR A 353 0.94 9.82 -12.12
N ALA A 354 1.12 9.48 -13.40
CA ALA A 354 0.88 8.11 -13.87
C ALA A 354 1.91 7.14 -13.27
N LYS A 355 1.44 6.06 -12.65
CA LYS A 355 2.28 5.12 -11.87
C LYS A 355 2.55 3.81 -12.61
N GLY A 356 2.87 3.84 -13.90
CA GLY A 356 3.13 2.64 -14.69
C GLY A 356 4.58 2.46 -15.12
N LEU A 357 4.85 1.33 -15.80
CA LEU A 357 6.14 0.99 -16.38
C LEU A 357 6.58 2.06 -17.37
N TYR A 358 7.89 2.25 -17.53
CA TYR A 358 8.40 3.42 -18.21
C TYR A 358 9.74 3.19 -18.92
N VAL A 359 10.05 4.11 -19.83
CA VAL A 359 11.39 4.32 -20.39
C VAL A 359 11.90 5.68 -19.91
N ASP A 360 13.08 5.70 -19.29
CA ASP A 360 13.76 6.91 -18.84
C ASP A 360 14.51 7.56 -20.01
N ILE A 361 14.39 8.88 -20.11
CA ILE A 361 14.96 9.69 -21.19
C ILE A 361 15.89 10.74 -20.58
N PHE A 362 17.18 10.62 -20.88
CA PHE A 362 18.24 11.49 -20.40
C PHE A 362 18.68 12.53 -21.43
N PRO A 363 18.42 13.82 -21.17
CA PRO A 363 18.99 14.90 -21.97
C PRO A 363 20.50 15.02 -21.74
N LEU A 364 21.32 14.71 -22.74
CA LEU A 364 22.74 15.03 -22.66
C LEU A 364 23.00 16.41 -23.27
N ILE A 365 23.66 17.29 -22.52
CA ILE A 365 24.05 18.64 -22.96
C ILE A 365 25.58 18.74 -23.08
N PRO A 366 26.10 19.63 -23.95
CA PRO A 366 27.53 19.89 -24.01
C PRO A 366 28.06 20.39 -22.67
N TYR A 367 29.09 19.71 -22.18
CA TYR A 367 29.80 20.08 -20.95
C TYR A 367 31.01 20.96 -21.28
N PRO A 368 31.46 21.79 -20.33
CA PRO A 368 32.81 22.31 -20.37
C PRO A 368 33.82 21.16 -20.34
N ASP A 369 34.99 21.35 -20.96
CA ASP A 369 36.07 20.34 -21.06
C ASP A 369 36.82 20.13 -19.73
N PHE A 370 36.08 19.91 -18.65
CA PHE A 370 36.58 19.58 -17.33
C PHE A 370 37.08 18.15 -17.25
N SER A 371 38.04 17.89 -16.36
CA SER A 371 38.43 16.52 -16.03
C SER A 371 37.27 15.74 -15.39
N ALA A 372 37.25 14.41 -15.58
CA ALA A 372 36.35 13.48 -14.89
C ALA A 372 36.29 13.72 -13.38
N ALA A 373 37.44 13.95 -12.74
CA ALA A 373 37.51 14.23 -11.30
C ALA A 373 36.81 15.55 -10.91
N THR A 374 36.94 16.59 -11.73
CA THR A 374 36.28 17.88 -11.52
C THR A 374 34.78 17.76 -11.67
N VAL A 375 34.30 17.12 -12.74
CA VAL A 375 32.87 16.90 -12.97
C VAL A 375 32.28 16.06 -11.84
N LYS A 376 32.90 14.93 -11.50
CA LYS A 376 32.49 14.07 -10.39
C LYS A 376 32.35 14.83 -9.07
N ARG A 377 33.30 15.72 -8.77
CA ARG A 377 33.27 16.52 -7.53
C ARG A 377 32.15 17.55 -7.54
N LEU A 378 32.01 18.33 -8.61
CA LEU A 378 31.04 19.42 -8.69
C LEU A 378 29.61 18.90 -8.83
N ALA A 379 29.38 17.96 -9.75
CA ALA A 379 28.06 17.40 -10.03
C ALA A 379 27.51 16.64 -8.82
N LYS A 380 28.31 15.77 -8.18
CA LYS A 380 27.88 15.04 -6.97
C LYS A 380 27.49 15.98 -5.83
N ARG A 381 28.27 17.04 -5.58
CA ARG A 381 27.97 18.03 -4.53
C ARG A 381 26.74 18.86 -4.87
N TYR A 382 26.63 19.29 -6.12
CA TYR A 382 25.47 20.03 -6.61
C TYR A 382 24.19 19.19 -6.51
N CYS A 383 24.20 17.96 -7.00
CA CYS A 383 23.08 17.03 -6.92
C CYS A 383 22.69 16.71 -5.49
N LYS A 384 23.66 16.42 -4.60
CA LYS A 384 23.37 16.17 -3.18
C LYS A 384 22.69 17.39 -2.54
N ALA A 385 23.22 18.58 -2.77
CA ALA A 385 22.62 19.80 -2.25
C ALA A 385 21.22 20.04 -2.84
N ASN A 386 21.04 19.82 -4.15
CA ASN A 386 19.76 19.95 -4.82
C ASN A 386 18.72 18.97 -4.26
N ALA A 387 19.06 17.68 -4.12
CA ALA A 387 18.18 16.66 -3.57
C ALA A 387 17.71 17.01 -2.15
N ILE A 388 18.62 17.46 -1.27
CA ILE A 388 18.27 17.83 0.11
C ILE A 388 17.37 19.07 0.14
N LEU A 389 17.66 20.08 -0.68
CA LEU A 389 16.84 21.31 -0.74
C LEU A 389 15.44 21.09 -1.29
N HIS A 390 15.25 20.05 -2.12
CA HIS A 390 13.97 19.69 -2.73
C HIS A 390 13.27 18.51 -2.03
N ALA A 391 13.86 17.96 -0.96
CA ALA A 391 13.20 16.97 -0.11
C ALA A 391 12.13 17.61 0.79
N GLN A 392 11.17 16.82 1.27
CA GLN A 392 10.18 17.29 2.24
C GLN A 392 10.86 17.59 3.59
N HIS A 393 10.71 18.82 4.08
CA HIS A 393 11.24 19.25 5.38
C HIS A 393 10.11 19.48 6.38
N TYR A 394 10.34 19.10 7.64
CA TYR A 394 9.50 19.53 8.77
C TYR A 394 10.15 20.73 9.45
N TYR A 395 9.36 21.72 9.87
CA TYR A 395 9.87 22.94 10.49
C TYR A 395 10.72 22.63 11.73
N SER A 396 12.04 22.81 11.61
CA SER A 396 13.01 22.56 12.65
C SER A 396 14.26 23.45 12.48
N TRP A 397 14.99 23.70 13.56
CA TRP A 397 16.29 24.39 13.51
C TRP A 397 17.32 23.65 12.64
N ARG A 398 17.22 22.32 12.58
CA ARG A 398 18.03 21.49 11.69
C ARG A 398 17.72 21.80 10.23
N SER A 399 16.46 21.81 9.82
CA SER A 399 16.06 22.12 8.45
C SER A 399 16.46 23.54 8.04
N ALA A 400 16.42 24.51 8.96
CA ALA A 400 16.94 25.86 8.71
C ALA A 400 18.46 25.87 8.45
N ALA A 401 19.24 25.13 9.24
CA ALA A 401 20.68 25.00 9.04
C ALA A 401 21.02 24.26 7.74
N GLU A 402 20.31 23.17 7.43
CA GLU A 402 20.44 22.42 6.19
C GLU A 402 20.14 23.30 4.97
N PHE A 403 19.08 24.12 5.02
CA PHE A 403 18.75 25.05 3.95
C PHE A 403 19.89 26.03 3.66
N VAL A 404 20.49 26.65 4.69
CA VAL A 404 21.62 27.58 4.52
C VAL A 404 22.86 26.85 3.99
N TYR A 405 23.22 25.72 4.59
CA TYR A 405 24.42 24.98 4.21
C TYR A 405 24.34 24.41 2.79
N PHE A 406 23.27 23.69 2.47
CA PHE A 406 23.10 23.09 1.15
C PHE A 406 22.75 24.14 0.09
N GLY A 407 22.02 25.21 0.45
CA GLY A 407 21.80 26.38 -0.41
C GLY A 407 23.12 27.01 -0.86
N THR A 408 24.02 27.25 0.10
CA THR A 408 25.37 27.78 -0.15
C THR A 408 26.19 26.80 -0.99
N MET A 409 26.17 25.51 -0.67
CA MET A 409 26.89 24.48 -1.44
C MET A 409 26.43 24.41 -2.90
N ARG A 410 25.11 24.41 -3.13
CA ARG A 410 24.51 24.40 -4.48
C ARG A 410 24.92 25.65 -5.25
N ALA A 411 24.86 26.82 -4.61
CA ALA A 411 25.25 28.09 -5.22
C ALA A 411 26.74 28.11 -5.60
N LEU A 412 27.63 27.71 -4.69
CA LEU A 412 29.08 27.66 -4.93
C LEU A 412 29.44 26.67 -6.02
N CYS A 413 28.87 25.45 -6.02
CA CYS A 413 29.12 24.46 -7.06
C CYS A 413 28.61 24.95 -8.43
N GLY A 414 27.41 25.54 -8.47
CA GLY A 414 26.85 26.09 -9.69
C GLY A 414 27.61 27.32 -10.21
N LEU A 415 28.18 28.13 -9.32
CA LEU A 415 29.06 29.24 -9.70
C LEU A 415 30.38 28.71 -10.25
N ALA A 416 31.02 27.76 -9.56
CA ALA A 416 32.27 27.15 -10.01
C ALA A 416 32.11 26.47 -11.38
N TRP A 417 30.98 25.78 -11.60
CA TRP A 417 30.64 25.19 -12.90
C TRP A 417 30.59 26.24 -14.01
N ARG A 418 29.83 27.33 -13.79
CA ARG A 418 29.65 28.40 -14.78
C ARG A 418 30.95 29.15 -15.06
N VAL A 419 31.66 29.56 -14.02
CA VAL A 419 32.91 30.32 -14.14
C VAL A 419 33.98 29.48 -14.79
N GLY A 420 34.19 28.23 -14.35
CA GLY A 420 35.14 27.32 -15.01
C GLY A 420 34.77 27.07 -16.48
N GLY A 421 33.46 27.04 -16.78
CA GLY A 421 32.93 26.89 -18.13
C GLY A 421 33.20 28.07 -19.06
N TRP A 422 33.52 29.25 -18.54
CA TRP A 422 33.96 30.39 -19.36
C TRP A 422 35.41 30.26 -19.83
N PHE A 423 36.24 29.54 -19.07
CA PHE A 423 37.66 29.37 -19.34
C PHE A 423 38.00 28.06 -20.05
N THR A 424 36.99 27.25 -20.38
CA THR A 424 37.16 25.95 -21.02
C THR A 424 36.38 25.88 -22.31
N LYS A 425 36.92 25.14 -23.29
CA LYS A 425 36.20 24.84 -24.53
C LYS A 425 34.99 23.95 -24.20
N LYS A 426 34.05 23.89 -25.15
CA LYS A 426 32.88 23.00 -25.11
C LYS A 426 32.89 22.14 -26.36
N GLY A 427 32.28 20.96 -26.25
CA GLY A 427 32.05 20.06 -27.38
C GLY A 427 32.91 18.80 -27.38
N LYS A 428 33.87 18.66 -26.46
CA LYS A 428 34.55 17.38 -26.26
C LYS A 428 33.67 16.38 -25.52
N TYR A 429 32.93 16.88 -24.53
CA TYR A 429 32.14 16.05 -23.64
C TYR A 429 30.67 16.47 -23.57
N ARG A 430 29.81 15.50 -23.27
CA ARG A 430 28.39 15.70 -22.98
C ARG A 430 28.00 14.97 -21.71
N GLY A 431 27.03 15.48 -20.98
CA GLY A 431 26.49 14.82 -19.81
C GLY A 431 25.10 15.31 -19.49
N ASN A 432 24.43 14.63 -18.56
CA ASN A 432 23.08 14.99 -18.14
C ASN A 432 23.05 16.39 -17.50
N TYR A 433 21.89 16.99 -17.26
CA TYR A 433 21.84 18.25 -16.50
C TYR A 433 22.53 18.12 -15.13
N LEU A 434 23.17 19.20 -14.67
CA LEU A 434 23.97 19.18 -13.44
C LEU A 434 23.16 18.80 -12.19
N ASN A 435 21.86 19.08 -12.18
CA ASN A 435 20.91 18.69 -11.12
C ASN A 435 20.46 17.22 -11.21
N ASN A 436 20.84 16.51 -12.26
CA ASN A 436 20.49 15.12 -12.56
C ASN A 436 21.74 14.26 -12.88
N ASN A 437 22.93 14.70 -12.46
CA ASN A 437 24.19 13.99 -12.68
C ASN A 437 24.87 13.64 -11.34
N GLY A 438 24.19 12.85 -10.50
CA GLY A 438 24.68 12.51 -9.16
C GLY A 438 25.96 11.67 -9.16
N TYR A 439 26.17 10.87 -10.21
CA TYR A 439 27.37 10.07 -10.43
C TYR A 439 28.54 10.90 -10.99
N GLY A 440 28.22 12.03 -11.61
CA GLY A 440 29.18 12.96 -12.20
C GLY A 440 29.92 12.38 -13.39
N VAL A 441 29.16 11.68 -14.23
CA VAL A 441 29.62 11.05 -15.47
C VAL A 441 29.42 12.03 -16.63
N HIS A 442 30.31 11.97 -17.61
CA HIS A 442 30.17 12.63 -18.89
C HIS A 442 30.89 11.79 -19.94
N HIS A 443 30.43 11.94 -21.17
CA HIS A 443 30.81 11.09 -22.28
C HIS A 443 31.55 11.88 -23.35
N LEU A 444 32.55 11.26 -23.97
CA LEU A 444 33.17 11.77 -25.19
C LEU A 444 32.12 11.87 -26.31
N ASP A 445 32.00 13.05 -26.94
CA ASP A 445 31.06 13.26 -28.05
C ASP A 445 31.37 12.33 -29.23
N GLU A 446 32.67 12.07 -29.48
CA GLU A 446 33.16 11.14 -30.50
C GLU A 446 32.90 9.66 -30.21
N ALA A 447 32.68 9.28 -28.94
CA ALA A 447 32.27 7.94 -28.56
C ALA A 447 30.77 7.71 -28.82
N ILE A 448 29.98 8.79 -28.83
CA ILE A 448 28.55 8.73 -29.14
C ILE A 448 28.33 8.79 -30.65
N PHE A 449 28.93 9.76 -31.33
CA PHE A 449 28.59 10.08 -32.73
C PHE A 449 29.67 9.66 -33.75
N PRO A 450 29.26 9.26 -34.97
CA PRO A 450 27.87 9.06 -35.42
C PRO A 450 27.22 7.85 -34.74
N LEU A 451 25.90 7.90 -34.56
CA LEU A 451 25.15 6.78 -33.99
C LEU A 451 25.26 5.55 -34.90
N GLN A 452 25.17 4.37 -34.29
CA GLN A 452 25.13 3.08 -35.00
C GLN A 452 23.96 2.23 -34.54
N GLN A 453 23.63 1.20 -35.32
CA GLN A 453 22.60 0.23 -34.94
C GLN A 453 23.19 -0.77 -33.94
N VAL A 454 22.46 -1.02 -32.86
CA VAL A 454 22.78 -1.97 -31.79
C VAL A 454 21.59 -2.91 -31.62
N GLU A 455 21.87 -4.21 -31.52
CA GLU A 455 20.84 -5.22 -31.26
C GLU A 455 20.48 -5.27 -29.77
N PHE A 456 19.19 -5.24 -29.46
CA PHE A 456 18.65 -5.40 -28.11
C PHE A 456 17.34 -6.19 -28.20
N GLU A 457 17.29 -7.35 -27.55
CA GLU A 457 16.12 -8.25 -27.57
C GLU A 457 15.70 -8.69 -28.99
N GLY A 458 16.68 -8.86 -29.88
CA GLY A 458 16.47 -9.27 -31.27
C GLY A 458 15.95 -8.18 -32.21
N GLU A 459 15.85 -6.94 -31.74
CA GLU A 459 15.51 -5.78 -32.56
C GLU A 459 16.67 -4.76 -32.60
N LEU A 460 16.66 -3.89 -33.63
CA LEU A 460 17.66 -2.86 -33.82
C LEU A 460 17.21 -1.54 -33.20
N PHE A 461 18.12 -0.90 -32.48
CA PHE A 461 17.97 0.42 -31.88
C PHE A 461 19.23 1.25 -32.13
N SER A 462 19.10 2.58 -32.05
CA SER A 462 20.25 3.48 -32.10
C SER A 462 21.12 3.35 -30.84
N GLY A 463 22.45 3.34 -31.02
CA GLY A 463 23.44 3.24 -29.96
C GLY A 463 24.69 4.09 -30.24
N PRO A 464 25.56 4.32 -29.24
CA PRO A 464 26.82 5.04 -29.41
C PRO A 464 27.77 4.36 -30.39
N ARG A 465 28.53 5.15 -31.15
CA ARG A 465 29.59 4.71 -32.07
C ARG A 465 30.59 3.73 -31.42
N ASP A 466 31.07 4.10 -30.24
CA ASP A 466 32.02 3.35 -29.44
C ASP A 466 31.42 3.08 -28.06
N GLY A 467 30.54 2.07 -28.03
CA GLY A 467 29.91 1.61 -26.80
C GLY A 467 30.92 1.12 -25.75
N ASP A 468 32.12 0.68 -26.15
CA ASP A 468 33.15 0.25 -25.19
C ASP A 468 33.68 1.44 -24.39
N THR A 469 34.06 2.53 -25.07
CA THR A 469 34.46 3.77 -24.41
C THR A 469 33.32 4.36 -23.58
N TYR A 470 32.11 4.41 -24.14
CA TYR A 470 30.93 4.94 -23.46
C TYR A 470 30.65 4.22 -22.12
N LEU A 471 30.64 2.88 -22.13
CA LEU A 471 30.37 2.07 -20.93
C LEU A 471 31.53 2.10 -19.93
N ARG A 472 32.78 2.21 -20.38
CA ARG A 472 33.94 2.36 -19.47
C ARG A 472 33.87 3.64 -18.64
N GLU A 473 33.33 4.71 -19.20
CA GLU A 473 33.15 5.99 -18.48
C GLU A 473 32.10 5.89 -17.35
N ILE A 474 31.12 5.00 -17.49
CA ILE A 474 30.05 4.77 -16.50
C ILE A 474 30.49 3.72 -15.46
N PHE A 475 30.90 2.54 -15.93
CA PHE A 475 31.02 1.33 -15.12
C PHE A 475 32.47 0.85 -14.94
N GLY A 476 33.45 1.44 -15.63
CA GLY A 476 34.83 0.93 -15.63
C GLY A 476 34.96 -0.38 -16.41
N ASP A 477 35.34 -1.48 -15.75
CA ASP A 477 35.38 -2.79 -16.39
C ASP A 477 33.97 -3.41 -16.49
N TRP A 478 33.18 -2.90 -17.42
CA TRP A 478 31.76 -3.24 -17.58
C TRP A 478 31.52 -4.68 -18.05
N ARG A 479 32.55 -5.37 -18.58
CA ARG A 479 32.47 -6.78 -18.95
C ARG A 479 32.48 -7.68 -17.73
N GLN A 480 33.07 -7.23 -16.62
CA GLN A 480 33.00 -7.94 -15.35
C GLN A 480 31.60 -7.85 -14.77
N LEU A 481 31.03 -8.99 -14.37
CA LEU A 481 29.76 -9.01 -13.66
C LEU A 481 29.95 -8.48 -12.24
N PRO A 482 29.01 -7.68 -11.72
CA PRO A 482 29.02 -7.32 -10.31
C PRO A 482 28.84 -8.57 -9.43
N PRO A 483 29.31 -8.51 -8.17
CA PRO A 483 29.01 -9.53 -7.16
C PRO A 483 27.50 -9.82 -7.05
N GLU A 484 27.12 -11.07 -6.75
CA GLU A 484 25.71 -11.49 -6.73
C GLU A 484 24.85 -10.71 -5.74
N ASP A 485 25.41 -10.30 -4.60
CA ASP A 485 24.73 -9.50 -3.57
C ASP A 485 24.39 -8.07 -4.03
N GLN A 486 25.02 -7.61 -5.11
CA GLN A 486 24.81 -6.31 -5.75
C GLN A 486 23.89 -6.37 -6.97
N ARG A 487 23.42 -7.57 -7.36
CA ARG A 487 22.50 -7.77 -8.51
C ARG A 487 21.06 -7.63 -8.03
N ARG A 488 20.50 -6.43 -8.16
CA ARG A 488 19.14 -6.10 -7.72
C ARG A 488 18.44 -5.27 -8.79
N GLY A 489 17.14 -5.49 -8.95
CA GLY A 489 16.27 -4.62 -9.75
C GLY A 489 15.92 -3.33 -8.99
N HIS A 490 15.33 -2.39 -9.71
CA HIS A 490 14.97 -1.05 -9.26
C HIS A 490 13.56 -0.97 -8.68
N ALA A 491 12.61 -1.77 -9.18
CA ALA A 491 11.22 -1.68 -8.76
C ALA A 491 10.93 -2.47 -7.49
N VAL A 492 10.04 -1.93 -6.64
CA VAL A 492 9.60 -2.62 -5.43
C VAL A 492 8.46 -3.59 -5.72
N PHE A 493 7.56 -3.26 -6.65
CA PHE A 493 6.35 -4.06 -6.92
C PHE A 493 5.76 -3.76 -8.30
N TYR A 494 5.09 -4.76 -8.88
CA TYR A 494 4.35 -4.70 -10.14
C TYR A 494 2.94 -5.27 -9.94
N LEU A 495 1.90 -4.79 -10.62
CA LEU A 495 0.60 -5.50 -10.59
C LEU A 495 0.64 -6.75 -11.49
N GLU A 496 0.08 -7.87 -11.02
CA GLU A 496 0.10 -9.17 -11.73
C GLU A 496 -0.61 -9.16 -13.10
N LYS A 497 -1.41 -8.14 -13.40
CA LYS A 497 -2.09 -7.96 -14.68
C LYS A 497 -1.45 -6.77 -15.40
N LEU A 498 -0.40 -7.05 -16.17
CA LEU A 498 0.29 -6.10 -17.06
C LEU A 498 -0.31 -6.05 -18.46
#